data_AF-A0A1H8I524-F1
#
_entry.id   AF-A0A1H8I524-F1
#
_cell.length_a   1.000
_cell.length_b   1.000
_cell.length_c   1.000
_cell.angle_alpha   90.00
_cell.angle_beta   90.00
_cell.angle_gamma   90.00
#
_symmetry.space_group_name_H-M   'P 1'
#
loop_
_entity.id
_entity.type
_entity.pdbx_description
1 polymer ?
#
loop_
_entity_poly.entity_id
_entity_poly.type
_entity_poly.pdbx_seq_one_letter_code
_entity_poly.pdbx_strand_id
1 'polypeptide(L)'
;MSKKTLVSAITAALVVGAASTTFAAANPFSDVPADSWAYDAVTTLAADGVIDGYPDGTYKGQNTMTRYEMAQIVARAMAKTDLEKADKALVDKLAAEFAEELDNLGVRVADLEKKSDNVKWGGELRYRYYDIDRDSKAGDETHNKVLFRLEPKAYIGNSGWTANARLDYEMNLSTDENNDGVVVDRAYVEGPLFGATVTAGRTPLFTAQGLVFDDRISGATVAFGSDEFTTSLAAGRYSEDSHNAYDKDARDITGEYYGVQFDYVPSEQLALNAGYIALTGLDVNVKEAKEFATRIAGDDNNAAFWYAGGSYAFDKNVKFVGEYAQNTEADTEDQAWTAELQYKGANPADAGSWGMYAGYRQIEDAAAIAPTYDDIIGTGYKGAVVGASYVPAENILATIQYFDGEETVSGQDASKFFANVDFFF
;
A
#
# COMPACT_ATOMS: atom_id res chain seq x y z
N MET A 1 -29.64 14.73 17.76
CA MET A 1 -29.03 15.38 18.96
C MET A 1 -29.31 14.46 20.14
N SER A 2 -28.38 14.12 21.04
CA SER A 2 -27.13 14.77 21.43
C SER A 2 -25.99 13.78 21.70
N LYS A 3 -24.78 14.18 21.30
CA LYS A 3 -23.48 13.69 21.78
C LYS A 3 -23.40 13.71 23.31
N LYS A 4 -22.73 12.70 23.90
CA LYS A 4 -22.09 12.61 25.24
C LYS A 4 -21.79 11.12 25.46
N THR A 5 -20.62 10.61 25.88
CA THR A 5 -19.36 11.18 26.34
C THR A 5 -18.42 9.97 26.48
N LEU A 6 -17.27 9.99 25.82
CA LEU A 6 -16.22 8.97 25.98
C LEU A 6 -15.33 9.44 27.14
N VAL A 7 -15.62 9.00 28.36
CA VAL A 7 -14.78 9.23 29.55
C VAL A 7 -14.77 7.92 30.35
N SER A 8 -13.80 7.05 30.05
CA SER A 8 -13.28 5.98 30.93
C SER A 8 -12.38 5.05 30.12
N ALA A 9 -11.11 5.41 29.91
CA ALA A 9 -10.08 4.45 29.46
C ALA A 9 -8.62 4.92 29.66
N ILE A 10 -8.30 5.76 30.65
CA ILE A 10 -6.91 6.19 30.93
C ILE A 10 -6.50 5.85 32.37
N THR A 11 -6.94 4.69 32.88
CA THR A 11 -6.57 4.26 34.25
C THR A 11 -6.01 2.84 34.34
N ALA A 12 -5.65 2.21 33.22
CA ALA A 12 -5.25 0.79 33.23
C ALA A 12 -4.06 0.44 32.32
N ALA A 13 -3.19 1.39 31.98
CA ALA A 13 -1.99 1.12 31.19
C ALA A 13 -0.73 1.73 31.83
N LEU A 14 -0.48 1.40 33.09
CA LEU A 14 0.86 1.50 33.69
C LEU A 14 1.02 0.46 34.80
N VAL A 15 0.87 -0.82 34.44
CA VAL A 15 1.34 -1.91 35.29
C VAL A 15 1.96 -2.94 34.35
N VAL A 16 3.29 -2.96 34.32
CA VAL A 16 4.16 -4.14 34.46
C VAL A 16 5.57 -3.74 33.98
N GLY A 17 6.55 -3.79 34.90
CA GLY A 17 7.86 -4.34 34.57
C GLY A 17 9.11 -3.51 34.84
N ALA A 18 9.49 -3.29 36.11
CA ALA A 18 10.91 -3.30 36.49
C ALA A 18 11.07 -3.53 38.00
N ALA A 19 11.52 -4.73 38.37
CA ALA A 19 12.11 -4.98 39.68
C ALA A 19 13.54 -4.44 39.69
N SER A 20 13.69 -3.18 40.09
CA SER A 20 14.95 -2.64 40.60
C SER A 20 14.64 -2.04 41.97
N THR A 21 15.32 -2.55 43.00
CA THR A 21 15.21 -2.03 44.37
C THR A 21 15.90 -0.68 44.46
N THR A 22 15.24 0.35 43.93
CA THR A 22 15.57 1.75 44.19
C THR A 22 14.80 2.13 45.44
N PHE A 23 15.47 2.69 46.44
CA PHE A 23 14.81 3.22 47.63
C PHE A 23 13.68 4.16 47.18
N ALA A 24 12.43 3.78 47.45
CA ALA A 24 11.26 4.60 47.13
C ALA A 24 11.46 5.99 47.75
N ALA A 25 11.62 7.01 46.90
CA ALA A 25 11.54 8.39 47.35
C ALA A 25 10.17 8.55 48.02
N ALA A 26 10.16 9.03 49.27
CA ALA A 26 8.91 9.21 50.00
C ALA A 26 8.01 10.16 49.19
N ASN A 27 6.79 9.72 48.88
CA ASN A 27 5.79 10.51 48.17
C ASN A 27 5.67 11.90 48.84
N PRO A 28 5.89 13.01 48.12
CA PRO A 28 5.86 14.35 48.69
C PRO A 28 4.44 14.85 48.99
N PHE A 29 3.39 14.13 48.59
CA PHE A 29 2.01 14.59 48.70
C PHE A 29 1.22 13.88 49.81
N SER A 30 0.64 14.68 50.71
CA SER A 30 -0.12 14.21 51.88
C SER A 30 -1.51 13.62 51.56
N ASP A 31 -2.06 13.91 50.38
CA ASP A 31 -3.37 13.46 49.91
C ASP A 31 -3.30 12.26 48.94
N VAL A 32 -2.13 11.66 48.77
CA VAL A 32 -1.92 10.45 47.96
C VAL A 32 -1.39 9.34 48.86
N PRO A 33 -2.27 8.60 49.55
CA PRO A 33 -1.86 7.55 50.48
C PRO A 33 -1.28 6.33 49.76
N ALA A 34 -0.48 5.52 50.47
CA ALA A 34 0.25 4.37 49.91
C ALA A 34 -0.65 3.26 49.33
N ASP A 35 -1.93 3.25 49.69
CA ASP A 35 -2.96 2.32 49.17
C ASP A 35 -3.74 2.90 47.97
N SER A 36 -3.40 4.10 47.51
CA SER A 36 -4.01 4.72 46.32
C SER A 36 -3.53 4.05 45.03
N TRP A 37 -4.45 3.82 44.10
CA TRP A 37 -4.13 3.33 42.75
C TRP A 37 -3.17 4.26 41.99
N ALA A 38 -3.15 5.55 42.34
CA ALA A 38 -2.30 6.55 41.70
C ALA A 38 -0.94 6.72 42.39
N TYR A 39 -0.70 6.03 43.52
CA TYR A 39 0.47 6.26 44.37
C TYR A 39 1.78 6.11 43.58
N ASP A 40 1.97 4.99 42.88
CA ASP A 40 3.20 4.70 42.15
C ASP A 40 3.43 5.70 41.00
N ALA A 41 2.39 5.99 40.23
CA ALA A 41 2.46 6.90 39.08
C ALA A 41 2.77 8.35 39.53
N VAL A 42 2.05 8.85 40.53
CA VAL A 42 2.25 10.21 41.05
C VAL A 42 3.61 10.34 41.72
N THR A 43 4.04 9.34 42.49
CA THR A 43 5.35 9.37 43.15
C THR A 43 6.49 9.38 42.13
N THR A 44 6.37 8.56 41.07
CA THR A 44 7.36 8.51 39.98
C THR A 44 7.43 9.83 39.23
N LEU A 45 6.29 10.36 38.78
CA LEU A 45 6.24 11.62 38.05
C LEU A 45 6.70 12.82 38.88
N ALA A 46 6.49 12.80 40.21
CA ALA A 46 6.97 13.83 41.11
C ALA A 46 8.49 13.72 41.35
N ALA A 47 9.01 12.49 41.52
CA ALA A 47 10.45 12.26 41.61
C ALA A 47 11.17 12.70 40.32
N ASP A 48 10.51 12.50 39.18
CA ASP A 48 10.97 12.98 37.89
C ASP A 48 10.71 14.49 37.68
N GLY A 49 10.08 15.21 38.60
CA GLY A 49 9.81 16.65 38.45
C GLY A 49 8.89 16.99 37.27
N VAL A 50 8.12 16.01 36.79
CA VAL A 50 7.11 16.18 35.74
C VAL A 50 5.87 16.86 36.33
N ILE A 51 5.53 16.55 37.59
CA ILE A 51 4.45 17.19 38.34
C ILE A 51 4.99 17.91 39.58
N ASP A 52 4.53 19.14 39.80
CA ASP A 52 4.70 19.86 41.06
C ASP A 52 3.33 19.93 41.72
N GLY A 53 3.21 19.41 42.94
CA GLY A 53 2.00 19.59 43.73
C GLY A 53 1.83 21.04 44.20
N TYR A 54 0.87 21.25 45.07
CA TYR A 54 0.54 22.55 45.63
C TYR A 54 1.48 22.91 46.80
N PRO A 55 1.64 24.22 47.11
CA PRO A 55 2.49 24.69 48.22
C PRO A 55 2.08 24.16 49.61
N ASP A 56 0.86 23.65 49.74
CA ASP A 56 0.34 23.03 50.96
C ASP A 56 0.75 21.54 51.10
N GLY A 57 1.54 21.00 50.17
CA GLY A 57 2.02 19.63 50.20
C GLY A 57 0.98 18.60 49.73
N THR A 58 0.09 18.99 48.81
CA THR A 58 -0.93 18.11 48.21
C THR A 58 -0.81 18.02 46.70
N TYR A 59 -1.31 16.96 46.06
CA TYR A 59 -1.38 16.80 44.61
C TYR A 59 -2.74 17.23 44.03
N LYS A 60 -3.82 17.07 44.81
CA LYS A 60 -5.22 17.35 44.45
C LYS A 60 -5.68 16.63 43.18
N GLY A 61 -5.32 15.37 43.01
CA GLY A 61 -5.60 14.57 41.81
C GLY A 61 -7.09 14.36 41.46
N GLN A 62 -8.02 14.75 42.34
CA GLN A 62 -9.47 14.71 42.06
C GLN A 62 -10.01 16.04 41.49
N ASN A 63 -9.19 17.08 41.42
CA ASN A 63 -9.59 18.36 40.86
C ASN A 63 -9.52 18.33 39.33
N THR A 64 -10.43 19.08 38.70
CA THR A 64 -10.37 19.30 37.26
C THR A 64 -9.14 20.14 36.92
N MET A 65 -8.33 19.62 36.01
CA MET A 65 -7.16 20.32 35.46
C MET A 65 -7.51 21.05 34.17
N THR A 66 -6.95 22.24 33.98
CA THR A 66 -7.06 22.99 32.73
C THR A 66 -6.18 22.40 31.64
N ARG A 67 -6.50 22.67 30.37
CA ARG A 67 -5.67 22.23 29.23
C ARG A 67 -4.23 22.79 29.31
N TYR A 68 -4.07 24.01 29.82
CA TYR A 68 -2.75 24.63 30.02
C TYR A 68 -1.93 23.97 31.12
N GLU A 69 -2.56 23.58 32.24
CA GLU A 69 -1.87 22.83 33.30
C GLU A 69 -1.43 21.45 32.79
N MET A 70 -2.26 20.77 31.99
CA MET A 70 -1.87 19.52 31.34
C MET A 70 -0.70 19.74 30.36
N ALA A 71 -0.75 20.79 29.54
CA ALA A 71 0.32 21.12 28.62
C ALA A 71 1.65 21.40 29.34
N GLN A 72 1.63 22.01 30.53
CA GLN A 72 2.83 22.19 31.35
C GLN A 72 3.42 20.86 31.83
N ILE A 73 2.57 19.90 32.23
CA ILE A 73 3.01 18.54 32.59
C ILE A 73 3.64 17.85 31.38
N VAL A 74 2.99 17.94 30.20
CA VAL A 74 3.52 17.37 28.95
C VAL A 74 4.85 18.01 28.57
N ALA A 75 4.98 19.34 28.66
CA ALA A 75 6.22 20.05 28.38
C ALA A 75 7.39 19.56 29.25
N ARG A 76 7.13 19.31 30.54
CA ARG A 76 8.14 18.81 31.48
C ARG A 76 8.49 17.36 31.23
N ALA A 77 7.52 16.53 30.86
CA ALA A 77 7.75 15.15 30.44
C ALA A 77 8.63 15.10 29.18
N MET A 78 8.37 15.97 28.19
CA MET A 78 9.17 16.07 26.97
C MET A 78 10.63 16.49 27.21
N ALA A 79 10.90 17.21 28.30
CA ALA A 79 12.26 17.61 28.66
C ALA A 79 13.11 16.45 29.21
N LYS A 80 12.54 15.24 29.36
CA LYS A 80 13.24 14.05 29.82
C LYS A 80 13.96 13.34 28.68
N THR A 81 15.27 13.12 28.85
CA THR A 81 16.13 12.48 27.84
C THR A 81 16.14 10.95 27.93
N ASP A 82 15.75 10.39 29.07
CA ASP A 82 15.95 8.97 29.40
C ASP A 82 14.62 8.22 29.54
N LEU A 83 13.67 8.48 28.64
CA LEU A 83 12.38 7.77 28.60
C LEU A 83 12.52 6.43 27.87
N GLU A 84 11.83 5.40 28.36
CA GLU A 84 11.68 4.16 27.62
C GLU A 84 10.89 4.39 26.31
N LYS A 85 11.10 3.54 25.30
CA LYS A 85 10.50 3.73 23.96
C LYS A 85 8.97 3.81 23.99
N ALA A 86 8.32 3.04 24.87
CA ALA A 86 6.87 3.05 25.03
C ALA A 86 6.36 4.36 25.65
N ASP A 87 7.03 4.86 26.68
CA ASP A 87 6.68 6.10 27.36
C ASP A 87 6.92 7.31 26.46
N LYS A 88 8.01 7.29 25.69
CA LYS A 88 8.28 8.33 24.69
C LYS A 88 7.16 8.43 23.66
N ALA A 89 6.68 7.32 23.10
CA ALA A 89 5.58 7.33 22.14
C ALA A 89 4.27 7.89 22.72
N LEU A 90 4.02 7.66 24.02
CA LEU A 90 2.88 8.21 24.72
C LEU A 90 3.01 9.71 24.95
N VAL A 91 4.20 10.18 25.37
CA VAL A 91 4.51 11.60 25.51
C VAL A 91 4.39 12.33 24.16
N ASP A 92 4.86 11.72 23.06
CA ASP A 92 4.75 12.28 21.71
C ASP A 92 3.28 12.43 21.26
N LYS A 93 2.44 11.43 21.58
CA LYS A 93 0.99 11.51 21.31
C LYS A 93 0.32 12.62 22.11
N LEU A 94 0.68 12.79 23.39
CA LEU A 94 0.16 13.88 24.22
C LEU A 94 0.66 15.24 23.75
N ALA A 95 1.94 15.34 23.34
CA ALA A 95 2.49 16.57 22.76
C ALA A 95 1.74 16.99 21.50
N ALA A 96 1.29 16.03 20.68
CA ALA A 96 0.44 16.31 19.53
C ALA A 96 -0.97 16.82 19.91
N GLU A 97 -1.59 16.27 20.96
CA GLU A 97 -2.93 16.66 21.43
C GLU A 97 -2.97 18.06 22.07
N PHE A 98 -1.84 18.49 22.67
CA PHE A 98 -1.69 19.79 23.35
C PHE A 98 -0.76 20.76 22.60
N ALA A 99 -0.59 20.56 21.28
CA ALA A 99 0.37 21.32 20.48
C ALA A 99 0.14 22.85 20.53
N GLU A 100 -1.12 23.29 20.50
CA GLU A 100 -1.48 24.71 20.56
C GLU A 100 -1.12 25.32 21.92
N GLU A 101 -1.38 24.62 23.02
CA GLU A 101 -1.01 25.08 24.35
C GLU A 101 0.52 25.08 24.57
N LEU A 102 1.23 24.09 24.02
CA LEU A 102 2.69 24.00 24.11
C LEU A 102 3.40 25.13 23.34
N ASP A 103 2.89 25.49 22.16
CA ASP A 103 3.40 26.63 21.38
C ASP A 103 3.21 27.95 22.15
N ASN A 104 2.04 28.14 22.75
CA ASN A 104 1.75 29.29 23.62
C ASN A 104 2.64 29.34 24.88
N LEU A 105 3.15 28.20 25.34
CA LEU A 105 4.11 28.09 26.45
C LEU A 105 5.58 28.28 26.00
N GLY A 106 5.82 28.51 24.71
CA GLY A 106 7.17 28.64 24.14
C GLY A 106 7.95 27.32 24.12
N VAL A 107 7.27 26.19 24.29
CA VAL A 107 7.86 24.86 24.27
C VAL A 107 7.93 24.40 22.83
N ARG A 108 9.11 24.54 22.23
CA ARG A 108 9.36 24.04 20.88
C ARG A 108 9.33 22.52 20.91
N VAL A 109 8.28 21.95 20.37
CA VAL A 109 8.19 20.51 20.12
C VAL A 109 9.11 20.23 18.93
N ALA A 110 10.41 20.02 19.21
CA ALA A 110 11.40 19.68 18.19
C ALA A 110 11.01 18.43 17.40
N ASP A 111 10.11 17.59 17.93
CA ASP A 111 9.53 16.43 17.25
C ASP A 111 8.32 16.78 16.34
N LEU A 112 7.68 17.94 16.50
CA LEU A 112 6.77 18.53 15.50
C LEU A 112 7.55 19.30 14.43
N GLU A 113 8.72 19.85 14.76
CA GLU A 113 9.66 20.40 13.77
C GLU A 113 10.53 19.32 13.09
N LYS A 114 10.65 18.10 13.64
CA LYS A 114 11.19 16.92 12.92
C LYS A 114 10.21 16.27 11.96
N LYS A 115 8.98 16.78 11.86
CA LYS A 115 8.21 16.74 10.60
C LYS A 115 8.78 17.70 9.54
N SER A 116 10.00 18.22 9.71
CA SER A 116 10.79 18.81 8.63
C SER A 116 11.16 17.77 7.56
N ASP A 117 10.96 16.48 7.80
CA ASP A 117 10.75 15.50 6.72
C ASP A 117 9.25 15.24 6.57
N ASN A 118 8.52 16.27 6.09
CA ASN A 118 7.16 16.10 5.59
C ASN A 118 7.13 15.18 4.36
N VAL A 119 8.27 14.70 3.88
CA VAL A 119 8.40 13.82 2.72
C VAL A 119 9.16 12.56 3.13
N LYS A 120 8.53 11.41 2.93
CA LYS A 120 9.21 10.12 2.93
C LYS A 120 9.72 9.84 1.53
N TRP A 121 10.99 9.47 1.42
CA TRP A 121 11.57 8.96 0.19
C TRP A 121 11.62 7.45 0.32
N GLY A 122 10.99 6.75 -0.61
CA GLY A 122 11.17 5.33 -0.80
C GLY A 122 11.52 5.03 -2.25
N GLY A 123 11.84 3.78 -2.54
CA GLY A 123 12.02 3.32 -3.91
C GLY A 123 12.65 1.95 -4.00
N GLU A 124 13.06 1.60 -5.22
CA GLU A 124 13.78 0.37 -5.49
C GLU A 124 14.84 0.56 -6.58
N LEU A 125 15.96 -0.12 -6.42
CA LEU A 125 16.81 -0.48 -7.54
C LEU A 125 16.53 -1.95 -7.87
N ARG A 126 16.22 -2.25 -9.12
CA ARG A 126 15.80 -3.58 -9.56
C ARG A 126 16.65 -4.05 -10.72
N TYR A 127 17.17 -5.27 -10.63
CA TYR A 127 17.77 -5.99 -11.74
C TYR A 127 16.87 -7.13 -12.19
N ARG A 128 16.41 -7.08 -13.45
CA ARG A 128 15.49 -8.05 -14.02
C ARG A 128 16.10 -8.73 -15.24
N TYR A 129 16.03 -10.05 -15.25
CA TYR A 129 16.34 -10.89 -16.41
C TYR A 129 15.14 -11.77 -16.73
N TYR A 130 14.80 -11.88 -18.01
CA TYR A 130 13.89 -12.92 -18.46
C TYR A 130 14.19 -13.31 -19.90
N ASP A 131 13.95 -14.58 -20.19
CA ASP A 131 13.98 -15.17 -21.51
C ASP A 131 12.62 -15.80 -21.81
N ILE A 132 12.23 -15.72 -23.07
CA ILE A 132 10.98 -16.27 -23.57
C ILE A 132 11.34 -17.07 -24.81
N ASP A 133 10.99 -18.36 -24.80
CA ASP A 133 11.15 -19.25 -25.94
C ASP A 133 9.76 -19.52 -26.53
N ARG A 134 9.64 -19.43 -27.87
CA ARG A 134 8.37 -19.66 -28.57
C ARG A 134 8.57 -20.45 -29.86
N ASP A 135 7.71 -21.45 -30.06
CA ASP A 135 7.62 -22.17 -31.33
C ASP A 135 6.86 -21.37 -32.41
N SER A 136 6.29 -20.22 -32.05
CA SER A 136 5.55 -19.34 -32.95
C SER A 136 6.44 -18.38 -33.74
N LYS A 137 5.82 -17.63 -34.66
CA LYS A 137 6.55 -16.65 -35.49
C LYS A 137 7.07 -15.45 -34.70
N ALA A 138 6.57 -15.23 -33.48
CA ALA A 138 7.07 -14.18 -32.61
C ALA A 138 8.55 -14.42 -32.25
N GLY A 139 8.96 -15.70 -32.18
CA GLY A 139 10.32 -16.10 -31.87
C GLY A 139 10.72 -15.83 -30.42
N ASP A 140 12.01 -16.07 -30.16
CA ASP A 140 12.59 -16.00 -28.83
C ASP A 140 12.99 -14.57 -28.47
N GLU A 141 12.90 -14.25 -27.18
CA GLU A 141 13.28 -12.96 -26.64
C GLU A 141 14.19 -13.12 -25.42
N THR A 142 15.07 -12.15 -25.21
CA THR A 142 15.88 -12.08 -24.00
C THR A 142 16.02 -10.64 -23.56
N HIS A 143 15.71 -10.40 -22.30
CA HIS A 143 15.67 -9.07 -21.72
C HIS A 143 16.55 -9.01 -20.47
N ASN A 144 17.29 -7.92 -20.36
CA ASN A 144 18.21 -7.67 -19.26
C ASN A 144 18.11 -6.20 -18.89
N LYS A 145 17.48 -5.91 -17.76
CA LYS A 145 17.03 -4.56 -17.44
C LYS A 145 17.45 -4.15 -16.02
N VAL A 146 17.78 -2.87 -15.88
CA VAL A 146 17.94 -2.22 -14.57
C VAL A 146 16.93 -1.10 -14.47
N LEU A 147 16.11 -1.14 -13.43
CA LEU A 147 15.18 -0.08 -13.08
C LEU A 147 15.68 0.62 -11.82
N PHE A 148 15.74 1.95 -11.87
CA PHE A 148 15.75 2.79 -10.69
C PHE A 148 14.37 3.44 -10.55
N ARG A 149 13.72 3.22 -9.40
CA ARG A 149 12.43 3.79 -9.05
C ARG A 149 12.55 4.66 -7.81
N LEU A 150 11.88 5.82 -7.86
CA LEU A 150 11.76 6.75 -6.74
C LEU A 150 10.29 7.05 -6.43
N GLU A 151 9.91 6.86 -5.17
CA GLU A 151 8.54 6.99 -4.67
C GLU A 151 8.45 7.99 -3.50
N PRO A 152 8.46 9.30 -3.78
CA PRO A 152 8.26 10.30 -2.74
C PRO A 152 6.81 10.32 -2.26
N LYS A 153 6.63 10.38 -0.93
CA LYS A 153 5.35 10.56 -0.25
C LYS A 153 5.40 11.76 0.69
N ALA A 154 4.75 12.84 0.30
CA ALA A 154 4.68 14.08 1.06
C ALA A 154 3.38 14.17 1.87
N TYR A 155 3.47 14.38 3.18
CA TYR A 155 2.34 14.62 4.07
C TYR A 155 1.91 16.10 4.00
N ILE A 156 0.63 16.35 3.78
CA ILE A 156 0.07 17.69 3.62
C ILE A 156 -0.42 18.19 4.98
N GLY A 157 0.50 18.79 5.74
CA GLY A 157 0.23 19.29 7.09
C GLY A 157 -0.33 18.19 8.01
N ASN A 158 -1.36 18.52 8.79
CA ASN A 158 -2.08 17.56 9.65
C ASN A 158 -3.45 17.16 9.07
N SER A 159 -3.64 17.32 7.76
CA SER A 159 -4.95 17.12 7.11
C SER A 159 -5.33 15.65 6.90
N GLY A 160 -4.37 14.72 7.10
CA GLY A 160 -4.49 13.32 6.68
C GLY A 160 -4.27 13.10 5.18
N TRP A 161 -4.07 14.16 4.40
CA TRP A 161 -3.76 14.06 2.98
C TRP A 161 -2.27 13.86 2.72
N THR A 162 -1.97 13.17 1.63
CA THR A 162 -0.63 12.94 1.11
C THR A 162 -0.57 13.24 -0.37
N ALA A 163 0.56 13.78 -0.84
CA ALA A 163 0.92 13.84 -2.24
C ALA A 163 1.96 12.76 -2.52
N ASN A 164 1.73 11.95 -3.54
CA ASN A 164 2.52 10.77 -3.87
C ASN A 164 2.94 10.86 -5.32
N ALA A 165 4.13 10.37 -5.64
CA ALA A 165 4.57 10.15 -7.01
C ALA A 165 5.38 8.87 -7.13
N ARG A 166 5.54 8.40 -8.36
CA ARG A 166 6.47 7.32 -8.74
C ARG A 166 7.19 7.73 -10.01
N LEU A 167 8.52 7.75 -9.96
CA LEU A 167 9.38 8.06 -11.08
C LEU A 167 10.21 6.83 -11.40
N ASP A 168 10.12 6.35 -12.64
CA ASP A 168 10.81 5.15 -13.11
C ASP A 168 11.85 5.54 -14.16
N TYR A 169 13.07 5.01 -14.01
CA TYR A 169 14.14 5.06 -15.01
C TYR A 169 14.59 3.64 -15.28
N GLU A 170 14.23 3.09 -16.44
CA GLU A 170 14.56 1.72 -16.84
C GLU A 170 15.56 1.72 -17.99
N MET A 171 16.63 0.95 -17.87
CA MET A 171 17.69 0.82 -18.86
C MET A 171 17.81 -0.63 -19.31
N ASN A 172 17.97 -0.84 -20.61
CA ASN A 172 18.33 -2.13 -21.16
C ASN A 172 19.85 -2.30 -21.14
N LEU A 173 20.33 -3.26 -20.34
CA LEU A 173 21.76 -3.53 -20.17
C LEU A 173 22.40 -4.17 -21.41
N SER A 174 21.61 -4.85 -22.25
CA SER A 174 22.13 -5.49 -23.46
C SER A 174 22.47 -4.47 -24.55
N THR A 175 21.73 -3.37 -24.62
CA THR A 175 21.94 -2.30 -25.62
C THR A 175 22.59 -1.05 -25.05
N ASP A 176 22.69 -0.93 -23.73
CA ASP A 176 23.13 0.30 -23.03
C ASP A 176 22.24 1.51 -23.38
N GLU A 177 20.95 1.25 -23.61
CA GLU A 177 19.97 2.25 -24.02
C GLU A 177 18.88 2.44 -22.96
N ASN A 178 18.45 3.70 -22.84
CA ASN A 178 17.19 4.08 -22.23
C ASN A 178 16.48 5.00 -23.22
N ASN A 179 15.43 4.47 -23.87
CA ASN A 179 14.68 5.18 -24.91
C ASN A 179 13.58 6.10 -24.34
N ASP A 180 13.15 5.86 -23.10
CA ASP A 180 11.98 6.51 -22.49
C ASP A 180 12.34 7.62 -21.48
N GLY A 181 13.62 7.79 -21.19
CA GLY A 181 14.12 8.70 -20.16
C GLY A 181 13.62 8.34 -18.76
N VAL A 182 13.26 9.37 -17.99
CA VAL A 182 12.58 9.22 -16.70
C VAL A 182 11.08 9.38 -16.94
N VAL A 183 10.31 8.37 -16.58
CA VAL A 183 8.86 8.36 -16.71
C VAL A 183 8.21 8.70 -15.37
N VAL A 184 7.28 9.65 -15.37
CA VAL A 184 6.41 9.90 -14.20
C VAL A 184 5.26 8.90 -14.26
N ASP A 185 5.46 7.75 -13.65
CA ASP A 185 4.49 6.65 -13.62
C ASP A 185 3.23 7.06 -12.84
N ARG A 186 3.37 7.62 -11.64
CA ARG A 186 2.23 8.04 -10.78
C ARG A 186 2.45 9.45 -10.27
N ALA A 187 1.34 10.18 -10.11
CA ALA A 187 1.33 11.51 -9.49
C ALA A 187 -0.08 11.82 -9.00
N TYR A 188 -0.31 11.69 -7.69
CA TYR A 188 -1.65 11.77 -7.12
C TYR A 188 -1.65 12.31 -5.70
N VAL A 189 -2.83 12.77 -5.26
CA VAL A 189 -3.12 13.07 -3.87
C VAL A 189 -4.08 12.02 -3.31
N GLU A 190 -3.92 11.67 -2.04
CA GLU A 190 -4.75 10.70 -1.33
C GLU A 190 -5.05 11.22 0.07
N GLY A 191 -6.30 11.13 0.51
CA GLY A 191 -6.66 11.49 1.87
C GLY A 191 -8.14 11.31 2.21
N PRO A 192 -8.52 11.59 3.46
CA PRO A 192 -9.88 11.41 3.93
C PRO A 192 -10.80 12.54 3.42
N LEU A 193 -11.98 12.15 2.92
CA LEU A 193 -13.05 13.08 2.54
C LEU A 193 -14.42 12.44 2.78
N PHE A 194 -15.27 13.09 3.59
CA PHE A 194 -16.64 12.65 3.88
C PHE A 194 -16.79 11.20 4.39
N GLY A 195 -15.80 10.69 5.14
CA GLY A 195 -15.82 9.31 5.65
C GLY A 195 -15.38 8.26 4.62
N ALA A 196 -14.87 8.70 3.47
CA ALA A 196 -14.22 7.87 2.46
C ALA A 196 -12.74 8.24 2.35
N THR A 197 -11.95 7.36 1.75
CA THR A 197 -10.62 7.67 1.23
C THR A 197 -10.76 8.07 -0.23
N VAL A 198 -10.25 9.26 -0.57
CA VAL A 198 -10.30 9.80 -1.94
C VAL A 198 -8.89 9.90 -2.48
N THR A 199 -8.71 9.40 -3.70
CA THR A 199 -7.46 9.51 -4.46
C THR A 199 -7.76 10.28 -5.75
N ALA A 200 -6.90 11.22 -6.15
CA ALA A 200 -7.09 11.97 -7.39
C ALA A 200 -5.75 12.31 -8.06
N GLY A 201 -5.71 12.21 -9.40
CA GLY A 201 -4.53 12.45 -10.22
C GLY A 201 -4.26 11.31 -11.19
N ARG A 202 -2.98 10.99 -11.42
CA ARG A 202 -2.57 9.75 -12.07
C ARG A 202 -2.48 8.67 -10.99
N THR A 203 -3.62 8.04 -10.72
CA THR A 203 -3.85 7.18 -9.56
C THR A 203 -3.61 5.72 -9.92
N PRO A 204 -2.92 4.95 -9.05
CA PRO A 204 -2.86 3.50 -9.24
C PRO A 204 -4.25 2.87 -9.05
N LEU A 205 -4.53 1.84 -9.84
CA LEU A 205 -5.67 0.96 -9.70
C LEU A 205 -5.19 -0.47 -9.70
N PHE A 206 -5.72 -1.24 -8.76
CA PHE A 206 -5.50 -2.66 -8.65
C PHE A 206 -6.86 -3.32 -8.49
N THR A 207 -7.23 -4.20 -9.42
CA THR A 207 -8.51 -4.90 -9.37
C THR A 207 -8.33 -6.37 -9.06
N ALA A 208 -9.16 -6.84 -8.14
CA ALA A 208 -9.20 -8.20 -7.62
C ALA A 208 -7.85 -8.75 -7.13
N GLN A 209 -7.23 -9.73 -7.79
CA GLN A 209 -5.86 -10.20 -7.51
C GLN A 209 -4.88 -9.77 -8.62
N GLY A 210 -5.24 -8.75 -9.39
CA GLY A 210 -4.42 -8.19 -10.45
C GLY A 210 -4.55 -8.93 -11.78
N LEU A 211 -5.58 -9.79 -11.98
CA LEU A 211 -5.80 -10.47 -13.26
C LEU A 211 -6.25 -9.52 -14.36
N VAL A 212 -7.16 -8.59 -14.07
CA VAL A 212 -7.70 -7.71 -15.11
C VAL A 212 -6.91 -6.42 -15.23
N PHE A 213 -6.59 -5.78 -14.11
CA PHE A 213 -6.02 -4.44 -14.10
C PHE A 213 -5.11 -4.19 -12.89
N ASP A 214 -3.82 -3.96 -13.14
CA ASP A 214 -2.82 -3.43 -12.22
C ASP A 214 -1.98 -2.36 -12.93
N ASP A 215 -2.57 -1.18 -13.08
CA ASP A 215 -1.87 -0.02 -13.66
C ASP A 215 -2.45 1.28 -13.08
N ARG A 216 -2.72 2.28 -13.90
CA ARG A 216 -3.10 3.62 -13.46
C ARG A 216 -4.13 4.22 -14.38
N ILE A 217 -4.94 5.10 -13.80
CA ILE A 217 -5.82 5.98 -14.57
C ILE A 217 -5.46 7.44 -14.27
N SER A 218 -5.74 8.32 -15.22
CA SER A 218 -5.84 9.75 -14.96
C SER A 218 -7.27 10.06 -14.53
N GLY A 219 -7.52 10.11 -13.23
CA GLY A 219 -8.86 10.17 -12.69
C GLY A 219 -8.92 10.27 -11.17
N ALA A 220 -9.97 9.70 -10.60
CA ALA A 220 -10.17 9.65 -9.17
C ALA A 220 -10.74 8.31 -8.71
N THR A 221 -10.40 7.94 -7.48
CA THR A 221 -10.97 6.79 -6.77
C THR A 221 -11.58 7.24 -5.46
N VAL A 222 -12.64 6.55 -5.05
CA VAL A 222 -13.30 6.73 -3.76
C VAL A 222 -13.51 5.36 -3.14
N ALA A 223 -12.89 5.10 -1.99
CA ALA A 223 -13.05 3.89 -1.23
C ALA A 223 -13.78 4.19 0.09
N PHE A 224 -14.82 3.44 0.39
CA PHE A 224 -15.63 3.61 1.61
C PHE A 224 -16.20 2.27 2.07
N GLY A 225 -16.50 2.18 3.37
CA GLY A 225 -17.01 0.94 3.96
C GLY A 225 -16.53 0.76 5.40
N SER A 226 -16.29 -0.49 5.76
CA SER A 226 -15.72 -0.92 7.03
C SER A 226 -14.44 -1.72 6.80
N ASP A 227 -13.79 -2.11 7.89
CA ASP A 227 -12.59 -2.96 7.85
C ASP A 227 -12.87 -4.35 7.22
N GLU A 228 -14.11 -4.84 7.30
CA GLU A 228 -14.51 -6.13 6.73
C GLU A 228 -15.06 -6.03 5.31
N PHE A 229 -15.67 -4.89 4.94
CA PHE A 229 -16.31 -4.73 3.64
C PHE A 229 -16.03 -3.33 3.08
N THR A 230 -15.29 -3.28 1.97
CA THR A 230 -14.95 -2.03 1.29
C THR A 230 -15.55 -2.01 -0.11
N THR A 231 -16.14 -0.88 -0.47
CA THR A 231 -16.54 -0.56 -1.84
C THR A 231 -15.59 0.48 -2.39
N SER A 232 -15.00 0.19 -3.55
CA SER A 232 -14.12 1.10 -4.28
C SER A 232 -14.77 1.49 -5.61
N LEU A 233 -14.89 2.79 -5.84
CA LEU A 233 -15.34 3.37 -7.11
C LEU A 233 -14.18 4.07 -7.80
N ALA A 234 -14.07 3.92 -9.10
CA ALA A 234 -13.03 4.55 -9.90
C ALA A 234 -13.61 5.13 -11.19
N ALA A 235 -13.21 6.35 -11.54
CA ALA A 235 -13.57 6.99 -12.79
C ALA A 235 -12.42 7.83 -13.32
N GLY A 236 -12.11 7.71 -14.60
CA GLY A 236 -10.97 8.41 -15.19
C GLY A 236 -10.75 8.09 -16.65
N ARG A 237 -9.52 8.32 -17.10
CA ARG A 237 -9.06 7.96 -18.44
C ARG A 237 -7.90 6.98 -18.37
N TYR A 238 -7.88 6.04 -19.29
CA TYR A 238 -6.85 5.03 -19.45
C TYR A 238 -6.25 5.06 -20.85
N SER A 239 -4.94 4.84 -20.96
CA SER A 239 -4.21 4.62 -22.22
C SER A 239 -2.98 3.76 -21.91
N GLU A 240 -2.74 2.71 -22.70
CA GLU A 240 -1.64 1.77 -22.50
C GLU A 240 -0.29 2.42 -22.87
N ASP A 241 -0.17 2.99 -24.08
CA ASP A 241 1.12 3.42 -24.64
C ASP A 241 1.41 4.93 -24.60
N SER A 242 0.40 5.77 -24.35
CA SER A 242 0.53 7.22 -24.58
C SER A 242 0.09 8.06 -23.38
N HIS A 243 0.92 8.06 -22.35
CA HIS A 243 0.80 9.06 -21.28
C HIS A 243 1.38 10.44 -21.66
N ASN A 244 1.86 10.59 -22.90
CA ASN A 244 2.53 11.77 -23.45
C ASN A 244 1.56 12.63 -24.28
N ALA A 245 1.05 13.69 -23.68
CA ALA A 245 0.18 14.69 -24.32
C ALA A 245 0.96 15.66 -25.24
N TYR A 246 1.72 15.15 -26.20
CA TYR A 246 2.38 15.98 -27.23
C TYR A 246 1.59 16.05 -28.55
N ASP A 247 0.58 15.20 -28.73
CA ASP A 247 -0.28 15.25 -29.91
C ASP A 247 -1.65 15.88 -29.61
N LYS A 248 -2.15 16.64 -30.58
CA LYS A 248 -3.39 17.42 -30.60
C LYS A 248 -4.66 16.54 -30.56
N ASP A 249 -4.49 15.22 -30.61
CA ASP A 249 -5.53 14.21 -30.68
C ASP A 249 -5.60 13.35 -29.38
N ALA A 250 -5.03 13.82 -28.26
CA ALA A 250 -4.97 13.09 -26.98
C ALA A 250 -6.33 12.68 -26.35
N ARG A 251 -7.47 13.08 -26.93
CA ARG A 251 -8.81 12.56 -26.56
C ARG A 251 -9.17 11.28 -27.32
N ASP A 252 -8.54 11.06 -28.46
CA ASP A 252 -8.80 9.95 -29.39
C ASP A 252 -7.84 8.76 -29.11
N ILE A 253 -7.01 8.84 -28.06
CA ILE A 253 -6.03 7.78 -27.69
C ILE A 253 -6.32 7.19 -26.30
N THR A 254 -7.38 7.66 -25.62
CA THR A 254 -7.68 7.32 -24.22
C THR A 254 -9.12 6.85 -24.06
N GLY A 255 -9.32 5.64 -23.53
CA GLY A 255 -10.64 5.16 -23.12
C GLY A 255 -11.11 5.82 -21.83
N GLU A 256 -12.41 6.07 -21.72
CA GLU A 256 -13.02 6.42 -20.43
C GLU A 256 -13.15 5.15 -19.58
N TYR A 257 -12.61 5.19 -18.36
CA TYR A 257 -12.62 4.09 -17.41
C TYR A 257 -13.66 4.34 -16.33
N TYR A 258 -14.52 3.36 -16.08
CA TYR A 258 -15.44 3.32 -14.95
C TYR A 258 -15.34 1.96 -14.26
N GLY A 259 -15.09 1.94 -12.95
CA GLY A 259 -14.91 0.71 -12.19
C GLY A 259 -15.64 0.73 -10.85
N VAL A 260 -16.15 -0.43 -10.46
CA VAL A 260 -16.61 -0.73 -9.10
C VAL A 260 -16.00 -2.04 -8.64
N GLN A 261 -15.48 -2.05 -7.41
CA GLN A 261 -14.98 -3.25 -6.74
C GLN A 261 -15.58 -3.35 -5.33
N PHE A 262 -15.88 -4.57 -4.94
CA PHE A 262 -16.28 -4.96 -3.60
C PHE A 262 -15.22 -5.91 -3.04
N ASP A 263 -14.70 -5.57 -1.87
CA ASP A 263 -13.76 -6.38 -1.12
C ASP A 263 -14.42 -6.83 0.20
N TYR A 264 -14.37 -8.12 0.50
CA TYR A 264 -14.92 -8.72 1.71
C TYR A 264 -13.88 -9.57 2.43
N VAL A 265 -13.46 -9.11 3.61
CA VAL A 265 -12.42 -9.72 4.45
C VAL A 265 -12.98 -9.97 5.85
N PRO A 266 -13.82 -10.99 6.05
CA PRO A 266 -14.44 -11.27 7.36
C PRO A 266 -13.48 -11.84 8.40
N SER A 267 -12.29 -12.28 7.98
CA SER A 267 -11.30 -12.91 8.85
C SER A 267 -9.93 -12.92 8.18
N GLU A 268 -8.88 -13.22 8.93
CA GLU A 268 -7.52 -13.39 8.39
C GLU A 268 -7.41 -14.57 7.41
N GLN A 269 -8.33 -15.55 7.47
CA GLN A 269 -8.31 -16.72 6.61
C GLN A 269 -8.95 -16.51 5.24
N LEU A 270 -9.86 -15.54 5.09
CA LEU A 270 -10.70 -15.41 3.91
C LEU A 270 -10.73 -13.96 3.44
N ALA A 271 -10.34 -13.76 2.18
CA ALA A 271 -10.53 -12.51 1.47
C ALA A 271 -11.19 -12.81 0.12
N LEU A 272 -12.29 -12.13 -0.19
CA LEU A 272 -13.03 -12.27 -1.44
C LEU A 272 -13.16 -10.91 -2.10
N ASN A 273 -13.22 -10.89 -3.42
CA ASN A 273 -13.60 -9.70 -4.16
C ASN A 273 -14.37 -10.01 -5.42
N ALA A 274 -15.10 -9.02 -5.88
CA ALA A 274 -15.80 -9.02 -7.15
C ALA A 274 -15.96 -7.59 -7.64
N GLY A 275 -16.02 -7.41 -8.94
CA GLY A 275 -16.17 -6.09 -9.50
C GLY A 275 -16.51 -6.09 -10.97
N TYR A 276 -16.63 -4.88 -11.48
CA TYR A 276 -16.97 -4.60 -12.87
C TYR A 276 -16.18 -3.40 -13.36
N ILE A 277 -15.68 -3.49 -14.59
CA ILE A 277 -15.00 -2.40 -15.31
C ILE A 277 -15.74 -2.17 -16.62
N ALA A 278 -15.94 -0.91 -16.97
CA ALA A 278 -16.33 -0.48 -18.30
C ALA A 278 -15.26 0.46 -18.86
N LEU A 279 -14.79 0.15 -20.06
CA LEU A 279 -14.00 1.01 -20.91
C LEU A 279 -14.88 1.45 -22.08
N THR A 280 -15.07 2.75 -22.25
CA THR A 280 -15.88 3.30 -23.34
C THR A 280 -15.09 4.31 -24.17
N GLY A 281 -15.45 4.42 -25.45
CA GLY A 281 -14.82 5.40 -26.34
C GLY A 281 -13.39 5.03 -26.72
N LEU A 282 -13.10 3.73 -26.90
CA LEU A 282 -11.82 3.26 -27.42
C LEU A 282 -11.73 3.60 -28.92
N ASP A 283 -10.92 4.57 -29.33
CA ASP A 283 -10.83 4.93 -30.76
C ASP A 283 -9.73 4.12 -31.49
N VAL A 284 -10.18 3.18 -32.31
CA VAL A 284 -9.35 2.28 -33.15
C VAL A 284 -8.64 2.98 -34.32
N ASN A 285 -8.90 4.28 -34.54
CA ASN A 285 -8.34 5.02 -35.68
C ASN A 285 -6.99 5.66 -35.40
N VAL A 286 -6.54 5.69 -34.14
CA VAL A 286 -5.20 6.16 -33.75
C VAL A 286 -4.24 4.98 -33.72
N LYS A 287 -3.12 5.07 -34.46
CA LYS A 287 -2.18 3.94 -34.62
C LYS A 287 -1.63 3.45 -33.28
N GLU A 288 -1.41 4.38 -32.37
CA GLU A 288 -0.84 4.19 -31.03
C GLU A 288 -1.82 3.50 -30.05
N ALA A 289 -3.13 3.46 -30.33
CA ALA A 289 -4.13 2.76 -29.51
C ALA A 289 -4.78 1.57 -30.23
N LYS A 290 -4.47 1.38 -31.52
CA LYS A 290 -5.18 0.46 -32.39
C LYS A 290 -4.98 -1.00 -32.01
N GLU A 291 -3.76 -1.41 -31.67
CA GLU A 291 -3.48 -2.81 -31.32
C GLU A 291 -4.23 -3.20 -30.03
N PHE A 292 -4.13 -2.36 -28.99
CA PHE A 292 -4.89 -2.51 -27.75
C PHE A 292 -6.40 -2.53 -27.96
N ALA A 293 -6.95 -1.50 -28.62
CA ALA A 293 -8.39 -1.37 -28.81
C ALA A 293 -8.95 -2.51 -29.69
N THR A 294 -8.21 -2.94 -30.73
CA THR A 294 -8.62 -4.08 -31.57
C THR A 294 -8.58 -5.40 -30.81
N ARG A 295 -7.68 -5.52 -29.82
CA ARG A 295 -7.55 -6.71 -28.97
C ARG A 295 -8.73 -6.86 -28.00
N ILE A 296 -9.12 -5.79 -27.31
CA ILE A 296 -10.05 -5.89 -26.18
C ILE A 296 -11.48 -5.36 -26.45
N ALA A 297 -11.68 -4.53 -27.48
CA ALA A 297 -12.97 -3.89 -27.71
C ALA A 297 -13.90 -4.77 -28.56
N GLY A 298 -15.19 -4.73 -28.24
CA GLY A 298 -16.25 -5.26 -29.10
C GLY A 298 -16.61 -4.32 -30.26
N ASP A 299 -17.64 -4.70 -31.02
CA ASP A 299 -18.13 -4.00 -32.22
C ASP A 299 -18.43 -2.50 -32.00
N ASP A 300 -18.82 -2.12 -30.79
CA ASP A 300 -19.18 -0.75 -30.42
C ASP A 300 -18.01 0.06 -29.80
N ASN A 301 -16.76 -0.39 -29.96
CA ASN A 301 -15.57 0.26 -29.41
C ASN A 301 -15.60 0.41 -27.87
N ASN A 302 -16.21 -0.56 -27.20
CA ASN A 302 -16.30 -0.65 -25.75
C ASN A 302 -15.74 -2.00 -25.29
N ALA A 303 -15.27 -2.05 -24.05
CA ALA A 303 -14.91 -3.29 -23.38
C ALA A 303 -15.49 -3.28 -21.97
N ALA A 304 -15.97 -4.43 -21.51
CA ALA A 304 -16.56 -4.53 -20.18
C ALA A 304 -16.18 -5.84 -19.53
N PHE A 305 -15.71 -5.77 -18.28
CA PHE A 305 -15.16 -6.91 -17.58
C PHE A 305 -15.91 -7.11 -16.29
N TRP A 306 -16.42 -8.32 -16.05
CA TRP A 306 -16.77 -8.74 -14.70
C TRP A 306 -15.69 -9.70 -14.20
N TYR A 307 -15.40 -9.62 -12.90
CA TYR A 307 -14.42 -10.49 -12.26
C TYR A 307 -14.86 -10.85 -10.86
N ALA A 308 -14.36 -11.99 -10.39
CA ALA A 308 -14.50 -12.46 -9.03
C ALA A 308 -13.27 -13.27 -8.65
N GLY A 309 -12.81 -13.08 -7.42
CA GLY A 309 -11.64 -13.78 -6.93
C GLY A 309 -11.56 -13.78 -5.43
N GLY A 310 -10.47 -14.32 -4.93
CA GLY A 310 -10.21 -14.36 -3.52
C GLY A 310 -9.05 -15.25 -3.14
N SER A 311 -8.85 -15.34 -1.84
CA SER A 311 -7.86 -16.20 -1.23
C SER A 311 -8.39 -16.84 0.03
N TYR A 312 -7.87 -18.05 0.30
CA TYR A 312 -8.14 -18.79 1.51
C TYR A 312 -6.82 -19.27 2.13
N ALA A 313 -6.51 -18.79 3.33
CA ALA A 313 -5.38 -19.29 4.12
C ALA A 313 -5.83 -20.50 4.94
N PHE A 314 -5.31 -21.69 4.59
CA PHE A 314 -5.56 -22.93 5.34
C PHE A 314 -4.85 -22.91 6.70
N ASP A 315 -3.66 -22.32 6.72
CA ASP A 315 -2.88 -22.03 7.91
C ASP A 315 -1.93 -20.86 7.65
N LYS A 316 -1.02 -20.58 8.59
CA LYS A 316 -0.05 -19.49 8.50
C LYS A 316 0.98 -19.61 7.36
N ASN A 317 1.10 -20.77 6.72
CA ASN A 317 2.03 -21.04 5.63
C ASN A 317 1.30 -21.33 4.32
N VAL A 318 0.14 -21.98 4.34
CA VAL A 318 -0.52 -22.43 3.10
C VAL A 318 -1.71 -21.56 2.76
N LYS A 319 -1.69 -20.95 1.57
CA LYS A 319 -2.79 -20.12 1.07
C LYS A 319 -3.12 -20.49 -0.38
N PHE A 320 -4.40 -20.63 -0.67
CA PHE A 320 -4.90 -20.71 -2.04
C PHE A 320 -5.34 -19.32 -2.51
N VAL A 321 -5.05 -18.99 -3.76
CA VAL A 321 -5.48 -17.76 -4.43
C VAL A 321 -6.09 -18.16 -5.77
N GLY A 322 -7.23 -17.58 -6.12
CA GLY A 322 -7.85 -17.81 -7.41
C GLY A 322 -8.72 -16.65 -7.83
N GLU A 323 -8.76 -16.43 -9.14
CA GLU A 323 -9.51 -15.34 -9.75
C GLU A 323 -10.03 -15.79 -11.11
N TYR A 324 -11.20 -15.27 -11.49
CA TYR A 324 -11.79 -15.41 -12.81
C TYR A 324 -12.27 -14.04 -13.29
N ALA A 325 -12.08 -13.77 -14.57
CA ALA A 325 -12.58 -12.60 -15.25
C ALA A 325 -13.12 -12.96 -16.64
N GLN A 326 -14.08 -12.17 -17.11
CA GLN A 326 -14.58 -12.29 -18.47
C GLN A 326 -14.89 -10.91 -19.06
N ASN A 327 -14.47 -10.71 -20.31
CA ASN A 327 -14.89 -9.58 -21.13
C ASN A 327 -16.24 -9.88 -21.80
N THR A 328 -17.26 -9.08 -21.55
CA THR A 328 -18.61 -9.31 -22.08
C THR A 328 -18.84 -8.71 -23.47
N GLU A 329 -17.90 -7.89 -23.96
CA GLU A 329 -18.00 -7.24 -25.27
C GLU A 329 -17.16 -7.96 -26.35
N ALA A 330 -16.24 -8.83 -25.95
CA ALA A 330 -15.40 -9.58 -26.88
C ALA A 330 -16.10 -10.88 -27.35
N ASP A 331 -15.97 -11.19 -28.64
CA ASP A 331 -16.56 -12.41 -29.23
C ASP A 331 -15.71 -13.68 -29.01
N THR A 332 -14.41 -13.51 -28.80
CA THR A 332 -13.42 -14.60 -28.63
C THR A 332 -12.30 -14.16 -27.70
N GLU A 333 -11.58 -15.12 -27.13
CA GLU A 333 -10.45 -14.84 -26.23
C GLU A 333 -10.85 -13.95 -25.05
N ASP A 334 -12.07 -14.15 -24.54
CA ASP A 334 -12.77 -13.28 -23.61
C ASP A 334 -12.64 -13.72 -22.14
N GLN A 335 -11.95 -14.83 -21.85
CA GLN A 335 -11.86 -15.40 -20.49
C GLN A 335 -10.44 -15.42 -19.92
N ALA A 336 -10.32 -15.05 -18.65
CA ALA A 336 -9.08 -15.19 -17.91
C ALA A 336 -9.35 -15.83 -16.56
N TRP A 337 -8.47 -16.73 -16.12
CA TRP A 337 -8.51 -17.29 -14.78
C TRP A 337 -7.14 -17.72 -14.29
N THR A 338 -7.00 -17.69 -12.97
CA THR A 338 -5.79 -18.15 -12.29
C THR A 338 -6.16 -18.99 -11.07
N ALA A 339 -5.31 -19.97 -10.77
CA ALA A 339 -5.39 -20.76 -9.56
C ALA A 339 -3.97 -21.04 -9.05
N GLU A 340 -3.71 -20.71 -7.79
CA GLU A 340 -2.38 -20.76 -7.23
C GLU A 340 -2.39 -21.25 -5.78
N LEU A 341 -1.44 -22.11 -5.45
CA LEU A 341 -1.15 -22.52 -4.09
C LEU A 341 0.19 -21.91 -3.65
N GLN A 342 0.14 -21.11 -2.60
CA GLN A 342 1.27 -20.44 -1.99
C GLN A 342 1.72 -21.18 -0.73
N TYR A 343 3.03 -21.31 -0.56
CA TYR A 343 3.68 -21.83 0.64
C TYR A 343 4.65 -20.79 1.20
N LYS A 344 4.35 -20.33 2.42
CA LYS A 344 5.02 -19.23 3.13
C LYS A 344 4.99 -17.93 2.30
N GLY A 345 5.89 -17.01 2.61
CA GLY A 345 6.05 -15.74 1.93
C GLY A 345 7.43 -15.16 2.24
N ALA A 346 8.00 -14.46 1.27
CA ALA A 346 9.19 -13.65 1.46
C ALA A 346 8.76 -12.27 1.95
N ASN A 347 9.26 -11.86 3.11
CA ASN A 347 9.04 -10.52 3.66
C ASN A 347 10.37 -9.75 3.57
N PRO A 348 10.48 -8.69 2.75
CA PRO A 348 11.72 -7.94 2.59
C PRO A 348 12.33 -7.42 3.91
N ALA A 349 11.53 -7.20 4.96
CA ALA A 349 12.02 -6.79 6.27
C ALA A 349 12.67 -7.96 7.08
N ASP A 350 12.37 -9.21 6.74
CA ASP A 350 12.80 -10.39 7.48
C ASP A 350 13.87 -11.15 6.69
N ALA A 351 15.14 -10.87 7.00
CA ALA A 351 16.27 -11.59 6.43
C ALA A 351 16.16 -13.11 6.68
N GLY A 352 16.34 -13.90 5.64
CA GLY A 352 16.17 -15.36 5.63
C GLY A 352 14.73 -15.83 5.38
N SER A 353 13.75 -14.93 5.28
CA SER A 353 12.39 -15.28 4.89
C SER A 353 12.34 -15.76 3.44
N TRP A 354 11.37 -16.63 3.15
CA TRP A 354 11.22 -17.25 1.84
C TRP A 354 9.80 -17.74 1.62
N GLY A 355 9.42 -17.82 0.35
CA GLY A 355 8.16 -18.41 -0.09
C GLY A 355 8.31 -19.07 -1.45
N MET A 356 7.34 -19.90 -1.79
CA MET A 356 7.21 -20.47 -3.12
C MET A 356 5.74 -20.66 -3.46
N TYR A 357 5.45 -20.80 -4.74
CA TYR A 357 4.12 -21.09 -5.22
C TYR A 357 4.18 -22.00 -6.44
N ALA A 358 3.05 -22.67 -6.68
CA ALA A 358 2.76 -23.36 -7.93
C ALA A 358 1.32 -23.03 -8.32
N GLY A 359 1.08 -22.83 -9.61
CA GLY A 359 -0.22 -22.44 -10.10
C GLY A 359 -0.43 -22.74 -11.56
N TYR A 360 -1.59 -22.34 -12.04
CA TYR A 360 -1.97 -22.35 -13.44
C TYR A 360 -2.58 -21.00 -13.80
N ARG A 361 -2.23 -20.50 -14.98
CA ARG A 361 -2.73 -19.25 -15.54
C ARG A 361 -3.33 -19.56 -16.90
N GLN A 362 -4.48 -18.96 -17.21
CA GLN A 362 -4.98 -18.80 -18.56
C GLN A 362 -5.45 -17.37 -18.67
N ILE A 363 -4.82 -16.59 -19.53
CA ILE A 363 -5.17 -15.18 -19.72
C ILE A 363 -5.36 -15.00 -21.23
N GLU A 364 -6.60 -15.09 -21.69
CA GLU A 364 -6.90 -14.88 -23.11
C GLU A 364 -6.74 -13.40 -23.48
N ASP A 365 -6.52 -13.16 -24.77
CA ASP A 365 -6.01 -11.87 -25.25
C ASP A 365 -6.96 -10.69 -25.00
N ALA A 366 -8.27 -10.92 -25.12
CA ALA A 366 -9.30 -9.90 -24.90
C ALA A 366 -9.82 -9.87 -23.45
N ALA A 367 -9.29 -10.71 -22.56
CA ALA A 367 -9.85 -10.94 -21.23
C ALA A 367 -9.21 -10.12 -20.10
N ALA A 368 -8.08 -9.47 -20.36
CA ALA A 368 -7.35 -8.65 -19.40
C ALA A 368 -6.78 -7.39 -20.05
N ILE A 369 -6.72 -6.30 -19.28
CA ILE A 369 -6.19 -5.01 -19.74
C ILE A 369 -4.70 -4.92 -19.42
N ALA A 370 -4.35 -5.05 -18.14
CA ALA A 370 -2.99 -4.92 -17.63
C ALA A 370 -2.78 -5.89 -16.45
N PRO A 371 -2.58 -7.20 -16.69
CA PRO A 371 -2.40 -8.19 -15.63
C PRO A 371 -1.06 -7.99 -14.89
N THR A 372 -1.04 -8.26 -13.58
CA THR A 372 0.14 -8.10 -12.70
C THR A 372 1.20 -9.23 -12.86
N TYR A 373 0.83 -10.33 -13.51
CA TYR A 373 1.59 -11.58 -13.48
C TYR A 373 2.86 -11.53 -14.35
N ASP A 374 4.01 -11.30 -13.71
CA ASP A 374 5.34 -11.39 -14.35
C ASP A 374 5.76 -12.84 -14.66
N ASP A 375 5.08 -13.86 -14.10
CA ASP A 375 5.45 -15.26 -14.24
C ASP A 375 5.00 -15.92 -15.56
N ILE A 376 3.97 -15.39 -16.21
CA ILE A 376 3.52 -15.76 -17.57
C ILE A 376 4.07 -14.76 -18.60
N ILE A 377 4.04 -15.13 -19.88
CA ILE A 377 4.50 -14.27 -20.99
C ILE A 377 3.66 -13.00 -21.10
N GLY A 378 2.34 -13.11 -20.92
CA GLY A 378 1.37 -12.03 -21.04
C GLY A 378 -0.03 -12.58 -21.32
N THR A 379 -0.89 -11.77 -21.93
CA THR A 379 -2.17 -12.21 -22.48
C THR A 379 -1.96 -13.08 -23.73
N GLY A 380 -2.94 -13.93 -24.07
CA GLY A 380 -2.87 -14.88 -25.16
C GLY A 380 -2.14 -16.19 -24.83
N TYR A 381 -1.93 -16.50 -23.54
CA TYR A 381 -1.21 -17.69 -23.10
C TYR A 381 -1.92 -18.43 -21.96
N LYS A 382 -1.66 -19.73 -21.88
CA LYS A 382 -2.09 -20.58 -20.76
C LYS A 382 -1.02 -21.60 -20.41
N GLY A 383 -0.91 -21.96 -19.13
CA GLY A 383 0.10 -22.92 -18.70
C GLY A 383 0.33 -22.96 -17.20
N ALA A 384 1.26 -23.83 -16.82
CA ALA A 384 1.68 -23.99 -15.43
C ALA A 384 2.74 -22.95 -15.08
N VAL A 385 2.69 -22.45 -13.85
CA VAL A 385 3.67 -21.52 -13.29
C VAL A 385 4.22 -22.05 -11.98
N VAL A 386 5.51 -21.83 -11.75
CA VAL A 386 6.16 -22.05 -10.46
C VAL A 386 7.07 -20.88 -10.15
N GLY A 387 7.14 -20.50 -8.88
CA GLY A 387 8.03 -19.42 -8.46
C GLY A 387 8.50 -19.58 -7.03
N ALA A 388 9.65 -18.96 -6.74
CA ALA A 388 10.22 -18.91 -5.40
C ALA A 388 10.88 -17.56 -5.17
N SER A 389 10.77 -17.08 -3.92
CA SER A 389 11.38 -15.84 -3.47
C SER A 389 12.14 -16.05 -2.17
N TYR A 390 13.25 -15.34 -2.02
CA TYR A 390 14.14 -15.40 -0.87
C TYR A 390 14.67 -14.01 -0.52
N VAL A 391 14.79 -13.73 0.77
CA VAL A 391 15.30 -12.46 1.30
C VAL A 391 16.70 -12.69 1.87
N PRO A 392 17.79 -12.55 1.07
CA PRO A 392 19.15 -12.78 1.56
C PRO A 392 19.59 -11.80 2.66
N ALA A 393 19.07 -10.58 2.63
CA ALA A 393 19.29 -9.55 3.63
C ALA A 393 18.09 -8.60 3.68
N GLU A 394 17.96 -7.83 4.75
CA GLU A 394 16.91 -6.82 4.88
C GLU A 394 16.88 -5.90 3.66
N ASN A 395 15.68 -5.68 3.12
CA ASN A 395 15.38 -4.90 1.92
C ASN A 395 15.98 -5.43 0.61
N ILE A 396 16.42 -6.70 0.57
CA ILE A 396 16.87 -7.35 -0.65
C ILE A 396 15.98 -8.56 -0.91
N LEU A 397 15.27 -8.56 -2.03
CA LEU A 397 14.40 -9.67 -2.46
C LEU A 397 14.94 -10.28 -3.75
N ALA A 398 15.19 -11.58 -3.74
CA ALA A 398 15.51 -12.35 -4.93
C ALA A 398 14.31 -13.22 -5.30
N THR A 399 13.89 -13.18 -6.56
CA THR A 399 12.76 -13.95 -7.08
C THR A 399 13.16 -14.70 -8.34
N ILE A 400 12.73 -15.94 -8.45
CA ILE A 400 12.83 -16.77 -9.66
C ILE A 400 11.46 -17.34 -10.00
N GLN A 401 11.12 -17.37 -11.28
CA GLN A 401 9.83 -17.84 -11.79
C GLN A 401 10.05 -18.59 -13.10
N TYR A 402 9.17 -19.55 -13.37
CA TYR A 402 9.16 -20.31 -14.61
C TYR A 402 7.73 -20.59 -15.05
N PHE A 403 7.48 -20.40 -16.33
CA PHE A 403 6.24 -20.73 -17.02
C PHE A 403 6.50 -21.74 -18.13
N ASP A 404 5.58 -22.70 -18.24
CA ASP A 404 5.54 -23.73 -19.26
C ASP A 404 4.09 -23.85 -19.77
N GLY A 405 3.89 -23.61 -21.06
CA GLY A 405 2.54 -23.56 -21.61
C GLY A 405 2.51 -23.37 -23.12
N GLU A 406 1.39 -22.83 -23.59
CA GLU A 406 1.11 -22.64 -25.01
C GLU A 406 0.31 -21.35 -25.24
N GLU A 407 0.37 -20.83 -26.46
CA GLU A 407 -0.52 -19.78 -26.95
C GLU A 407 -1.97 -20.28 -26.98
N THR A 408 -2.93 -19.47 -26.52
CA THR A 408 -4.34 -19.85 -26.40
C THR A 408 -4.99 -20.17 -27.75
N VAL A 409 -4.68 -19.39 -28.78
CA VAL A 409 -5.25 -19.50 -30.12
C VAL A 409 -4.52 -20.52 -30.99
N SER A 410 -3.19 -20.42 -31.08
CA SER A 410 -2.40 -21.23 -32.01
C SER A 410 -2.07 -22.61 -31.46
N GLY A 411 -2.07 -22.77 -30.12
CA GLY A 411 -1.61 -23.97 -29.43
C GLY A 411 -0.12 -24.25 -29.63
N GLN A 412 0.67 -23.24 -29.98
CA GLN A 412 2.12 -23.38 -30.10
C GLN A 412 2.78 -23.25 -28.73
N ASP A 413 3.75 -24.12 -28.46
CA ASP A 413 4.47 -24.19 -27.20
C ASP A 413 5.25 -22.90 -26.93
N ALA A 414 5.25 -22.49 -25.66
CA ALA A 414 6.01 -21.34 -25.18
C ALA A 414 6.42 -21.52 -23.71
N SER A 415 7.61 -21.04 -23.38
CA SER A 415 8.12 -21.02 -22.01
C SER A 415 8.73 -19.67 -21.66
N LYS A 416 8.77 -19.37 -20.38
CA LYS A 416 9.43 -18.15 -19.86
C LYS A 416 10.18 -18.47 -18.59
N PHE A 417 11.45 -18.09 -18.55
CA PHE A 417 12.20 -18.00 -17.31
C PHE A 417 12.33 -16.53 -16.91
N PHE A 418 12.16 -16.26 -15.62
CA PHE A 418 12.23 -14.92 -15.06
C PHE A 418 13.02 -14.93 -13.76
N ALA A 419 13.89 -13.94 -13.61
CA ALA A 419 14.66 -13.70 -12.41
C ALA A 419 14.72 -12.21 -12.08
N ASN A 420 14.59 -11.89 -10.81
CA ASN A 420 14.63 -10.51 -10.33
C ASN A 420 15.41 -10.41 -9.02
N VAL A 421 16.14 -9.30 -8.85
CA VAL A 421 16.72 -8.90 -7.58
C VAL A 421 16.34 -7.45 -7.31
N ASP A 422 15.56 -7.24 -6.27
CA ASP A 422 15.05 -5.93 -5.83
C ASP A 422 15.82 -5.46 -4.59
N PHE A 423 16.24 -4.20 -4.60
CA PHE A 423 16.89 -3.51 -3.48
C PHE A 423 16.02 -2.32 -3.07
N PHE A 424 15.27 -2.46 -1.99
CA PHE A 424 14.38 -1.43 -1.47
C PHE A 424 15.12 -0.44 -0.56
N PHE A 425 14.69 0.82 -0.53
CA PHE A 425 15.27 1.85 0.34
C PHE A 425 14.23 2.86 0.84
#